data_AF-A0A529M636-F1
#
_entry.id   AF-A0A529M636-F1
#
_cell.length_a   1.000
_cell.length_b   1.000
_cell.length_c   1.000
_cell.angle_alpha   90.00
_cell.angle_beta   90.00
_cell.angle_gamma   90.00
#
_symmetry.space_group_name_H-M   'P 1'
#
loop_
_entity.id
_entity.type
_entity.pdbx_description
1 polymer ?
#
loop_
_entity_poly.entity_id
_entity_poly.type
_entity_poly.pdbx_seq_one_letter_code
_entity_poly.pdbx_strand_id
1 'polypeptide(L)'
;MTLSSSLGETVHLPAPATTIFVADPTIADFQAPSSKTIFVFGKKSGRTSLFALDGNGEPLAELRIVVTQPIGDLRAMLREQVGDYPIRVNYTPRGAILSGTAPDAEVADTAKRVTEQYLGDGAQVVNNIKVAGSLQVNLSVRVAEVSRSAMKSLGVNLSAFGQIGNFKVGVLSGSAASAGSGSTQGGGT
;
A
#
# COMPACT_ATOMS: atom_id res chain seq x y z
N MET A 1 -18.73 10.64 32.20
CA MET A 1 -18.70 9.20 31.94
C MET A 1 -18.45 8.98 30.45
N THR A 2 -17.55 8.06 30.09
CA THR A 2 -17.25 7.71 28.70
C THR A 2 -17.73 6.30 28.43
N LEU A 3 -18.71 6.15 27.54
CA LEU A 3 -19.25 4.87 27.10
C LEU A 3 -18.78 4.60 25.68
N SER A 4 -18.54 3.33 25.35
CA SER A 4 -18.45 2.93 23.95
C SER A 4 -19.85 2.74 23.39
N SER A 5 -20.05 2.99 22.09
CA SER A 5 -21.27 2.56 21.40
C SER A 5 -21.48 1.05 21.62
N SER A 6 -22.71 0.62 21.93
CA SER A 6 -23.12 -0.75 22.27
C SER A 6 -22.70 -1.30 23.65
N LEU A 7 -22.00 -0.52 24.48
CA LEU A 7 -21.72 -0.86 25.87
C LEU A 7 -22.60 -0.04 26.82
N GLY A 8 -22.95 -0.65 27.95
CA GLY A 8 -23.76 -0.03 28.98
C GLY A 8 -23.08 -0.07 30.35
N GLU A 9 -23.36 0.94 31.16
CA GLU A 9 -22.83 1.07 32.52
C GLU A 9 -24.00 1.23 33.49
N THR A 10 -23.89 0.56 34.64
CA THR A 10 -24.86 0.69 35.71
C THR A 10 -24.46 1.86 36.59
N VAL A 11 -25.39 2.79 36.78
CA VAL A 11 -25.23 3.97 37.61
C VAL A 11 -26.18 3.86 38.80
N HIS A 12 -25.63 4.00 40.00
CA HIS A 12 -26.40 4.08 41.23
C HIS A 12 -26.64 5.54 41.60
N LEU A 13 -27.92 5.89 41.79
CA LEU A 13 -28.32 7.22 42.23
C LEU A 13 -28.19 7.37 43.75
N PRO A 14 -27.91 8.59 44.26
CA PRO A 14 -27.83 8.85 45.69
C PRO A 14 -29.20 8.67 46.38
N ALA A 15 -30.29 9.01 45.70
CA ALA A 15 -31.68 8.97 46.16
C ALA A 15 -32.59 8.37 45.08
N PRO A 16 -33.81 7.90 45.43
CA PRO A 16 -34.76 7.41 44.43
C PRO A 16 -35.22 8.55 43.51
N ALA A 17 -34.97 8.40 42.21
CA ALA A 17 -35.47 9.32 41.19
C ALA A 17 -36.90 8.99 40.79
N THR A 18 -37.70 10.03 40.59
CA THR A 18 -39.08 9.95 40.10
C THR A 18 -39.13 10.12 38.59
N THR A 19 -38.29 11.02 38.06
CA THR A 19 -38.27 11.37 36.64
C THR A 19 -36.84 11.27 36.13
N ILE A 20 -36.63 10.57 35.02
CA ILE A 20 -35.33 10.45 34.37
C ILE A 20 -35.52 10.77 32.89
N PHE A 21 -34.64 11.58 32.33
CA PHE A 21 -34.65 11.88 30.90
C PHE A 21 -33.25 12.08 30.36
N VAL A 22 -33.09 11.80 29.06
CA VAL A 22 -31.86 12.03 28.30
C VAL A 22 -32.10 13.20 27.35
N ALA A 23 -31.11 14.10 27.26
CA ALA A 23 -31.18 15.28 26.39
C ALA A 23 -31.33 14.91 24.91
N ASP A 24 -30.60 13.87 24.47
CA ASP A 24 -30.69 13.33 23.10
C ASP A 24 -30.75 11.78 23.12
N PRO A 25 -31.95 11.18 22.91
CA PRO A 25 -32.15 9.72 22.92
C PRO A 25 -31.59 9.00 21.68
N THR A 26 -31.11 9.74 20.68
CA THR A 26 -30.43 9.17 19.52
C THR A 26 -28.97 8.82 19.84
N ILE A 27 -28.36 9.52 20.80
CA ILE A 27 -26.96 9.32 21.23
C ILE A 27 -26.86 8.25 22.30
N ALA A 28 -27.67 8.36 23.36
CA ALA A 28 -27.68 7.39 24.47
C ALA A 28 -29.11 7.15 24.94
N ASP A 29 -29.33 6.02 25.60
CA ASP A 29 -30.63 5.63 26.11
C ASP A 29 -30.45 4.94 27.46
N PHE A 30 -31.55 4.77 28.19
CA PHE A 30 -31.49 4.24 29.54
C PHE A 30 -32.63 3.30 29.86
N GLN A 31 -32.38 2.40 30.80
CA GLN A 31 -33.41 1.65 31.49
C GLN A 31 -33.23 1.82 32.99
N ALA A 32 -34.31 1.94 33.74
CA ALA A 32 -34.26 2.07 35.19
C ALA A 32 -34.94 0.85 35.83
N PRO A 33 -34.21 -0.25 36.10
CA PRO A 33 -34.77 -1.42 36.79
C PRO A 33 -35.31 -1.11 38.18
N SER A 34 -34.84 -0.02 38.80
CA SER A 34 -35.34 0.48 40.09
C SER A 34 -35.17 2.00 40.15
N SER A 35 -35.87 2.67 41.07
CA SER A 35 -35.76 4.12 41.27
C SER A 35 -34.36 4.60 41.67
N LYS A 36 -33.48 3.69 42.10
CA LYS A 36 -32.11 4.01 42.54
C LYS A 36 -31.01 3.49 41.61
N THR A 37 -31.36 2.66 40.62
CA THR A 37 -30.40 2.03 39.72
C THR A 37 -30.82 2.25 38.28
N ILE A 38 -29.92 2.86 37.50
CA ILE A 38 -30.14 3.17 36.10
C ILE A 38 -29.06 2.44 35.29
N PHE A 39 -29.47 1.76 34.24
CA PHE A 39 -28.59 1.22 33.23
C PHE A 39 -28.56 2.17 32.03
N VAL A 40 -27.39 2.73 31.74
CA VAL A 40 -27.21 3.71 30.65
C VAL A 40 -26.37 3.06 29.57
N PHE A 41 -26.81 3.13 28.31
CA PHE A 41 -26.07 2.56 27.19
C PHE A 41 -25.98 3.51 26.00
N GLY A 42 -24.84 3.49 25.32
CA GLY A 42 -24.58 4.33 24.16
C GLY A 42 -25.13 3.72 22.87
N LYS A 43 -25.90 4.50 22.09
CA LYS A 43 -26.44 4.09 20.79
C LYS A 43 -25.61 4.63 19.63
N LYS A 44 -25.35 5.94 19.62
CA LYS A 44 -24.61 6.62 18.54
C LYS A 44 -23.47 7.44 19.13
N SER A 45 -22.36 7.54 18.39
CA SER A 45 -21.23 8.38 18.78
C SER A 45 -21.68 9.84 18.94
N GLY A 46 -21.34 10.46 20.07
CA GLY A 46 -21.80 11.82 20.38
C GLY A 46 -21.62 12.18 21.84
N ARG A 47 -22.12 13.35 22.21
CA ARG A 47 -22.17 13.83 23.60
C ARG A 47 -23.62 14.12 23.96
N THR A 48 -24.07 13.61 25.09
CA THR A 48 -25.41 13.86 25.62
C THR A 48 -25.35 13.92 27.14
N SER A 49 -26.45 14.33 27.77
CA SER A 49 -26.58 14.35 29.22
C SER A 49 -27.84 13.61 29.65
N LEU A 50 -27.75 12.95 30.79
CA LEU A 50 -28.86 12.30 31.47
C LEU A 50 -29.11 13.06 32.77
N PHE A 51 -30.38 13.40 33.00
CA PHE A 51 -30.84 14.06 34.21
C PHE A 51 -31.77 13.13 34.98
N ALA A 52 -31.54 13.01 36.27
CA ALA A 52 -32.43 12.33 37.20
C ALA A 52 -32.96 13.35 38.19
N LEU A 53 -34.27 13.47 38.29
CA LEU A 53 -34.98 14.39 39.19
C LEU A 53 -35.69 13.61 40.30
N ASP A 54 -35.83 14.23 41.45
CA ASP A 54 -36.67 13.72 42.54
C ASP A 54 -38.17 14.06 42.32
N GLY A 55 -39.00 13.73 43.31
CA GLY A 55 -40.43 14.06 43.29
C GLY A 55 -40.76 15.55 43.39
N ASN A 56 -39.81 16.39 43.79
CA ASN A 56 -39.96 17.85 43.88
C ASN A 56 -39.49 18.57 42.60
N GLY A 57 -38.94 17.83 41.64
CA GLY A 57 -38.37 18.37 40.41
C GLY A 57 -36.94 18.88 40.55
N GLU A 58 -36.27 18.61 41.68
CA GLU A 58 -34.87 18.97 41.89
C GLU A 58 -33.94 17.94 41.25
N PRO A 59 -32.83 18.36 40.61
CA PRO A 59 -31.89 17.45 39.98
C PRO A 59 -31.08 16.68 41.03
N LEU A 60 -31.35 15.38 41.15
CA LEU A 60 -30.58 14.44 41.97
C LEU A 60 -29.23 14.11 41.36
N ALA A 61 -29.15 14.02 40.03
CA ALA A 61 -27.92 13.73 39.32
C ALA A 61 -27.95 14.28 37.89
N GLU A 62 -26.82 14.85 37.46
CA GLU A 62 -26.51 15.18 36.07
C GLU A 62 -25.34 14.33 35.61
N LEU A 63 -25.58 13.45 34.65
CA LEU A 63 -24.55 12.60 34.05
C LEU A 63 -24.24 13.05 32.65
N ARG A 64 -23.00 13.49 32.43
CA ARG A 64 -22.47 13.75 31.09
C ARG A 64 -21.99 12.44 30.47
N ILE A 65 -22.63 12.06 29.38
CA ILE A 65 -22.39 10.82 28.64
C ILE A 65 -21.66 11.18 27.35
N VAL A 66 -20.46 10.64 27.20
CA VAL A 66 -19.68 10.73 25.96
C VAL A 66 -19.66 9.35 25.34
N VAL A 67 -20.35 9.18 24.21
CA VAL A 67 -20.37 7.91 23.46
C VAL A 67 -19.29 7.97 22.39
N THR A 68 -18.28 7.12 22.50
CA THR A 68 -17.23 6.98 21.48
C THR A 68 -17.42 5.70 20.69
N GLN A 69 -17.21 5.74 19.39
CA GLN A 69 -17.15 4.53 18.59
C GLN A 69 -15.78 3.85 18.84
N PRO A 70 -15.73 2.54 19.15
CA PRO A 70 -14.47 1.86 19.40
C PRO A 70 -13.63 1.79 18.12
N ILE A 71 -12.60 2.65 18.05
CA ILE A 71 -11.62 2.66 16.92
C ILE A 71 -10.85 1.33 16.83
N GLY A 72 -10.78 0.60 17.94
CA GLY A 72 -10.09 -0.68 18.05
C GLY A 72 -10.69 -1.74 17.15
N ASP A 73 -12.03 -1.81 17.07
CA ASP A 73 -12.74 -2.84 16.30
C ASP A 73 -12.56 -2.61 14.81
N LEU A 74 -12.72 -1.36 14.36
CA LEU A 74 -12.42 -0.97 12.98
C LEU A 74 -10.95 -1.24 12.62
N ARG A 75 -10.02 -0.93 13.52
CA ARG A 75 -8.59 -1.19 13.29
C ARG A 75 -8.29 -2.69 13.22
N ALA A 76 -8.93 -3.51 14.05
CA ALA A 76 -8.78 -4.96 14.02
C ALA A 76 -9.30 -5.52 12.68
N MET A 77 -10.50 -5.10 12.26
CA MET A 77 -11.09 -5.50 10.99
C MET A 77 -10.25 -5.05 9.78
N LEU A 78 -9.70 -3.83 9.81
CA LEU A 78 -8.76 -3.38 8.79
C LEU A 78 -7.51 -4.25 8.74
N ARG A 79 -6.89 -4.56 9.90
CA ARG A 79 -5.71 -5.43 9.94
C ARG A 79 -5.98 -6.83 9.39
N GLU A 80 -7.19 -7.35 9.59
CA GLU A 80 -7.60 -8.65 9.05
C GLU A 80 -7.80 -8.62 7.53
N GLN A 81 -8.33 -7.52 6.98
CA GLN A 81 -8.60 -7.39 5.54
C GLN A 81 -7.38 -6.97 4.72
N VAL A 82 -6.60 -5.99 5.20
CA VAL A 82 -5.46 -5.43 4.45
C VAL A 82 -4.10 -5.83 5.01
N GLY A 83 -4.02 -6.47 6.17
CA GLY A 83 -2.75 -6.86 6.80
C GLY A 83 -2.19 -5.81 7.77
N ASP A 84 -0.99 -6.09 8.31
CA ASP A 84 -0.33 -5.25 9.33
C ASP A 84 0.47 -4.08 8.73
N TYR A 85 -0.20 -3.24 7.93
CA TYR A 85 0.38 -2.01 7.41
C TYR A 85 0.17 -0.85 8.40
N PRO A 86 1.05 0.18 8.41
CA PRO A 86 0.95 1.33 9.30
C PRO A 86 -0.17 2.30 8.90
N ILE A 87 -1.38 1.78 8.67
CA ILE A 87 -2.59 2.53 8.37
C ILE A 87 -3.29 2.88 9.69
N ARG A 88 -3.53 4.17 9.90
CA ARG A 88 -4.20 4.73 11.08
C ARG A 88 -5.55 5.29 10.67
N VAL A 89 -6.55 5.00 11.49
CA VAL A 89 -7.90 5.59 11.37
C VAL A 89 -8.08 6.62 12.46
N ASN A 90 -8.56 7.80 12.09
CA ASN A 90 -9.00 8.81 13.03
C ASN A 90 -10.46 9.19 12.75
N TYR A 91 -11.33 9.09 13.75
CA TYR A 91 -12.73 9.49 13.58
C TYR A 91 -12.85 11.01 13.56
N THR A 92 -13.79 11.49 12.77
CA THR A 92 -14.22 12.89 12.69
C THR A 92 -15.72 12.96 12.88
N PRO A 93 -16.30 14.12 13.26
CA PRO A 93 -17.75 14.27 13.39
C PRO A 93 -18.56 13.92 12.14
N ARG A 94 -17.91 13.93 10.96
CA ARG A 94 -18.54 13.62 9.66
C ARG A 94 -18.16 12.24 9.11
N GLY A 95 -17.28 11.47 9.77
CA GLY A 95 -16.81 10.17 9.28
C GLY A 95 -15.41 9.81 9.78
N ALA A 96 -14.48 9.46 8.90
CA ALA A 96 -13.12 9.07 9.29
C ALA A 96 -12.05 9.56 8.30
N ILE A 97 -10.84 9.74 8.82
CA ILE A 97 -9.63 10.02 8.04
C ILE A 97 -8.71 8.82 8.15
N LEU A 98 -8.35 8.26 6.99
CA LEU A 98 -7.33 7.22 6.86
C LEU A 98 -5.98 7.86 6.56
N SER A 99 -4.94 7.46 7.28
CA SER A 99 -3.60 8.01 7.10
C SER A 99 -2.54 6.92 7.25
N GLY A 100 -1.35 7.13 6.72
CA GLY A 100 -0.26 6.16 6.84
C GLY A 100 0.39 5.84 5.51
N THR A 101 0.94 4.63 5.40
CA THR A 101 1.60 4.16 4.18
C THR A 101 1.07 2.77 3.81
N ALA A 102 0.68 2.61 2.55
CA ALA A 102 0.29 1.34 1.94
C ALA A 102 1.31 0.94 0.87
N PRO A 103 1.53 -0.36 0.64
CA PRO A 103 2.47 -0.86 -0.38
C PRO A 103 2.01 -0.57 -1.80
N ASP A 104 0.69 -0.53 -2.04
CA ASP A 104 0.08 -0.33 -3.35
C ASP A 104 -1.25 0.40 -3.22
N ALA A 105 -1.82 0.80 -4.36
CA ALA A 105 -3.08 1.53 -4.41
C ALA A 105 -4.29 0.63 -4.08
N GLU A 106 -4.18 -0.68 -4.27
CA GLU A 106 -5.26 -1.65 -4.04
C GLU A 106 -5.52 -1.82 -2.54
N VAL A 107 -4.45 -1.88 -1.73
CA VAL A 107 -4.53 -1.87 -0.26
C VAL A 107 -5.18 -0.58 0.24
N ALA A 108 -4.80 0.57 -0.31
CA ALA A 108 -5.37 1.86 0.09
C ALA A 108 -6.87 1.96 -0.25
N ASP A 109 -7.29 1.46 -1.42
CA ASP A 109 -8.70 1.43 -1.83
C ASP A 109 -9.52 0.46 -0.98
N THR A 110 -8.96 -0.72 -0.69
CA THR A 110 -9.61 -1.71 0.17
C THR A 110 -9.80 -1.18 1.59
N ALA A 111 -8.80 -0.52 2.16
CA ALA A 111 -8.91 0.11 3.47
C ALA A 111 -10.02 1.19 3.50
N LYS A 112 -10.16 1.98 2.43
CA LYS A 112 -11.24 2.96 2.28
C LYS A 112 -12.61 2.28 2.27
N ARG A 113 -12.81 1.28 1.41
CA ARG A 113 -14.08 0.55 1.26
C ARG A 113 -14.52 -0.16 2.54
N VAL A 114 -13.58 -0.82 3.23
CA VAL A 114 -13.83 -1.47 4.54
C VAL A 114 -14.26 -0.44 5.59
N THR A 115 -13.63 0.73 5.59
CA THR A 115 -13.98 1.83 6.52
C THR A 115 -15.35 2.42 6.22
N GLU A 116 -15.69 2.62 4.93
CA GLU A 116 -17.01 3.11 4.49
C GLU A 116 -18.12 2.14 4.92
N GLN A 117 -17.92 0.84 4.69
CA GLN A 117 -18.88 -0.19 5.08
C GLN A 117 -19.09 -0.26 6.60
N TYR A 118 -18.03 -0.06 7.39
CA TYR A 118 -18.14 -0.08 8.85
C TYR A 118 -18.88 1.13 9.42
N LEU A 119 -18.67 2.31 8.82
CA LEU A 119 -19.30 3.55 9.27
C LEU A 119 -20.75 3.70 8.80
N GLY A 120 -21.13 3.00 7.73
CA GLY A 120 -22.47 3.03 7.16
C GLY A 120 -22.75 4.23 6.25
N ASP A 121 -23.94 4.25 5.67
CA ASP A 121 -24.34 5.25 4.68
C ASP A 121 -24.35 6.68 5.27
N GLY A 122 -23.60 7.58 4.62
CA GLY A 122 -23.52 9.01 4.98
C GLY A 122 -22.25 9.42 5.72
N ALA A 123 -21.37 8.49 6.10
CA ALA A 123 -20.07 8.82 6.67
C ALA A 123 -19.04 9.17 5.59
N GLN A 124 -18.38 10.33 5.73
CA GLN A 124 -17.32 10.76 4.84
C GLN A 124 -15.99 10.11 5.21
N VAL A 125 -15.44 9.27 4.33
CA VAL A 125 -14.11 8.69 4.49
C VAL A 125 -13.10 9.45 3.63
N VAL A 126 -12.16 10.12 4.28
CA VAL A 126 -11.07 10.84 3.61
C VAL A 126 -9.84 9.94 3.58
N ASN A 127 -9.30 9.69 2.39
CA ASN A 127 -8.11 8.87 2.20
C ASN A 127 -6.85 9.75 2.10
N ASN A 128 -6.02 9.73 3.14
CA ASN A 128 -4.69 10.34 3.19
C ASN A 128 -3.58 9.28 3.29
N ILE A 129 -3.83 8.06 2.82
CA ILE A 129 -2.82 6.99 2.76
C ILE A 129 -1.82 7.32 1.65
N LYS A 130 -0.52 7.29 1.98
CA LYS A 130 0.55 7.41 0.99
C LYS A 130 0.83 6.05 0.38
N VAL A 131 0.75 5.93 -0.93
CA VAL A 131 1.14 4.71 -1.64
C VAL A 131 2.66 4.74 -1.83
N ALA A 132 3.35 3.77 -1.25
CA ALA A 132 4.78 3.55 -1.45
C ALA A 132 4.97 3.00 -2.87
N GLY A 133 4.95 3.88 -3.86
CA GLY A 133 5.09 3.48 -5.26
C GLY A 133 6.33 2.59 -5.45
N SER A 134 6.13 1.41 -6.02
CA SER A 134 7.23 0.67 -6.65
C SER A 134 7.63 1.49 -7.87
N LEU A 135 8.85 2.03 -7.90
CA LEU A 135 9.41 2.65 -9.09
C LEU A 135 9.59 1.55 -10.14
N GLN A 136 8.55 1.24 -10.91
CA GLN A 136 8.59 0.15 -11.87
C GLN A 136 9.48 0.55 -13.04
N VAL A 137 10.68 -0.04 -13.09
CA VAL A 137 11.67 0.22 -14.14
C VAL A 137 11.29 -0.50 -15.44
N ASN A 138 11.10 0.27 -16.51
CA ASN A 138 11.00 -0.27 -17.85
C ASN A 138 12.41 -0.65 -18.34
N LEU A 139 12.78 -1.92 -18.24
CA LEU A 139 14.03 -2.42 -18.81
C LEU A 139 13.90 -2.55 -20.33
N SER A 140 14.48 -1.58 -21.06
CA SER A 140 14.67 -1.69 -22.52
C SER A 140 15.97 -2.45 -22.79
N VAL A 141 15.87 -3.74 -23.12
CA VAL A 141 17.02 -4.53 -23.55
C VAL A 141 17.30 -4.26 -25.04
N ARG A 142 18.42 -3.61 -25.33
CA ARG A 142 18.97 -3.53 -26.70
C ARG A 142 20.02 -4.62 -26.84
N VAL A 143 19.66 -5.71 -27.52
CA VAL A 143 20.63 -6.77 -27.87
C VAL A 143 21.40 -6.30 -29.09
N ALA A 144 22.68 -5.97 -28.91
CA ALA A 144 23.62 -5.82 -30.00
C ALA A 144 24.29 -7.18 -30.23
N GLU A 145 23.88 -7.89 -31.27
CA GLU A 145 24.58 -9.09 -31.72
C GLU A 145 25.87 -8.65 -32.42
N VAL A 146 27.03 -8.99 -31.86
CA VAL A 146 28.32 -8.78 -32.52
C VAL A 146 28.60 -10.00 -33.38
N SER A 147 28.46 -9.85 -34.70
CA SER A 147 28.81 -10.90 -35.64
C SER A 147 30.32 -11.16 -35.58
N ARG A 148 30.72 -12.33 -35.06
CA ARG A 148 32.14 -12.75 -34.97
C ARG A 148 32.83 -12.86 -36.34
N SER A 149 32.09 -12.74 -37.44
CA SER A 149 32.60 -12.84 -38.82
C SER A 149 33.22 -11.56 -39.37
N ALA A 150 32.93 -10.38 -38.81
CA ALA A 150 33.49 -9.11 -39.32
C ALA A 150 34.93 -8.85 -38.86
N MET A 151 35.41 -9.54 -37.83
CA MET A 151 36.75 -9.34 -37.25
C MET A 151 37.86 -10.06 -38.04
N LYS A 152 37.51 -10.92 -39.01
CA LYS A 152 38.48 -11.74 -39.75
C LYS A 152 38.93 -11.16 -41.10
N SER A 153 38.31 -10.08 -41.58
CA SER A 153 38.73 -9.41 -42.82
C SER A 153 39.72 -8.26 -42.61
N LEU A 154 39.92 -7.84 -41.36
CA LEU A 154 40.85 -6.78 -40.96
C LEU A 154 42.11 -7.39 -40.33
N GLY A 155 43.10 -7.76 -41.14
CA GLY A 155 44.43 -8.02 -40.60
C GLY A 155 45.28 -8.99 -41.41
N VAL A 156 46.34 -8.43 -42.01
CA VAL A 156 47.51 -9.10 -42.58
C VAL A 156 47.44 -9.45 -44.07
N ASN A 157 47.59 -8.43 -44.92
CA ASN A 157 48.26 -8.60 -46.20
C ASN A 157 49.71 -8.09 -46.03
N LEU A 158 50.60 -8.95 -45.54
CA LEU A 158 52.04 -8.65 -45.43
C LEU A 158 52.74 -8.90 -46.77
N SER A 159 52.29 -8.26 -47.85
CA SER A 159 52.99 -8.30 -49.15
C SER A 159 54.17 -7.33 -49.15
N ALA A 160 55.20 -7.65 -48.38
CA ALA A 160 56.48 -6.93 -48.44
C ALA A 160 57.35 -7.55 -49.55
N PHE A 161 57.15 -7.10 -50.80
CA PHE A 161 58.06 -7.40 -51.90
C PHE A 161 59.24 -6.42 -51.87
N GLY A 162 60.44 -6.91 -51.60
CA GLY A 162 61.67 -6.13 -51.63
C GLY A 162 62.68 -6.73 -52.62
N GLN A 163 63.10 -5.95 -53.61
CA GLN A 163 64.16 -6.33 -54.55
C GLN A 163 65.52 -5.91 -53.98
N ILE A 164 66.35 -6.88 -53.57
CA ILE A 164 67.72 -6.63 -53.13
C ILE A 164 68.65 -7.15 -54.22
N GLY A 165 69.14 -6.24 -55.08
CA GLY A 165 69.99 -6.57 -56.23
C GLY A 165 69.28 -7.42 -57.29
N ASN A 166 70.01 -8.33 -57.95
CA ASN A 166 69.46 -9.29 -58.92
C ASN A 166 68.72 -10.47 -58.26
N PHE A 167 68.51 -10.43 -56.94
CA PHE A 167 67.86 -11.49 -56.18
C PHE A 167 66.44 -11.05 -55.80
N LYS A 168 65.42 -11.81 -56.24
CA LYS A 168 64.01 -11.59 -55.85
C LYS A 168 63.69 -12.46 -54.64
N VAL A 169 63.47 -11.84 -53.48
CA VAL A 169 63.02 -12.54 -52.26
C VAL A 169 61.54 -12.20 -52.05
N GLY A 170 60.68 -13.19 -52.20
CA GLY A 170 59.26 -13.12 -51.86
C GLY A 170 58.98 -14.04 -50.68
N VAL A 171 58.32 -13.52 -49.63
CA VAL A 171 57.80 -14.34 -48.54
C VAL A 171 56.50 -14.99 -49.03
N LEU A 172 56.56 -16.26 -49.45
CA LEU A 172 55.36 -17.06 -49.69
C LEU A 172 54.78 -17.48 -48.34
N SER A 173 53.78 -16.74 -47.87
CA SER A 173 52.93 -17.20 -46.78
C SER A 173 51.97 -18.28 -47.31
N GLY A 174 52.32 -19.53 -47.01
CA GLY A 174 51.43 -20.70 -46.96
C GLY A 174 50.28 -20.79 -47.96
N SER A 175 50.57 -21.29 -49.17
CA SER A 175 49.74 -22.29 -49.87
C SER A 175 50.59 -22.99 -50.93
N ALA A 176 50.41 -24.30 -51.02
CA ALA A 176 51.34 -25.29 -51.49
C ALA A 176 51.99 -25.03 -52.87
N ALA A 177 53.29 -25.32 -52.93
CA ALA A 177 54.07 -25.48 -54.14
C ALA A 177 53.65 -26.75 -54.90
N SER A 178 53.31 -26.62 -56.18
CA SER A 178 53.33 -27.72 -57.15
C SER A 178 54.38 -27.41 -58.22
N ALA A 179 55.60 -27.86 -57.97
CA ALA A 179 56.68 -27.90 -58.95
C ALA A 179 56.72 -29.29 -59.60
N GLY A 180 56.72 -29.33 -60.93
CA GLY A 180 57.16 -30.50 -61.69
C GLY A 180 56.23 -30.95 -62.81
N SER A 181 56.55 -30.57 -64.05
CA SER A 181 56.48 -31.45 -65.23
C SER A 181 57.07 -30.70 -66.43
N GLY A 182 58.29 -31.08 -66.82
CA GLY A 182 58.95 -30.57 -68.01
C GLY A 182 58.44 -31.24 -69.28
N SER A 183 58.51 -30.50 -70.39
CA SER A 183 58.57 -31.07 -71.74
C SER A 183 59.22 -30.04 -72.67
N THR A 184 60.53 -30.17 -72.86
CA THR A 184 61.27 -29.59 -73.98
C THR A 184 61.25 -30.59 -75.14
N GLN A 185 60.56 -30.23 -76.22
CA GLN A 185 60.58 -30.83 -77.56
C GLN A 185 60.34 -29.64 -78.51
N GLY A 186 61.15 -29.25 -79.49
CA GLY A 186 62.24 -29.90 -80.21
C GLY A 186 62.00 -29.65 -81.70
N GLY A 187 62.92 -28.94 -82.38
CA GLY A 187 62.99 -28.76 -83.86
C GLY A 187 62.76 -27.30 -84.29
N GLY A 188 63.52 -26.69 -85.20
CA GLY A 188 64.57 -27.16 -86.11
C GLY A 188 64.55 -26.30 -87.38
N THR A 189 65.72 -26.17 -88.02
CA THR A 189 66.16 -25.34 -89.19
C THR A 189 66.38 -23.86 -88.95
#